data_AF-A0A8B8HP93-F1
#
_entry.id   AF-A0A8B8HP93-F1
#
_cell.length_a   1.000
_cell.length_b   1.000
_cell.length_c   1.000
_cell.angle_alpha   90.00
_cell.angle_beta   90.00
_cell.angle_gamma   90.00
#
_symmetry.space_group_name_H-M   'P 1'
#
loop_
_entity.id
_entity.type
_entity.pdbx_description
1 polymer ?
#
loop_
_entity_poly.entity_id
_entity_poly.type
_entity_poly.pdbx_seq_one_letter_code
_entity_poly.pdbx_strand_id
1 'polypeptide(L)'
;MDALSDDDEYMCREPQISSLVATRGEAAAGGAAVQRVGAAVCCAVERFVAVGETIADDNPDVRHSMVLACKEARAAGNLIILNKSSLSNSDLT
;
A
#
# COMPACT_ATOMS: atom_id res chain seq x y z
N MET A 1 -5.32 64.92 -1.18
CA MET A 1 -5.50 63.69 -0.38
C MET A 1 -5.97 62.64 -1.37
N ASP A 2 -5.02 61.99 -2.04
CA ASP A 2 -5.29 60.88 -2.94
C ASP A 2 -4.81 59.64 -2.20
N ALA A 3 -5.67 59.14 -1.32
CA ALA A 3 -5.46 57.91 -0.57
C ALA A 3 -6.51 56.92 -1.06
N LEU A 4 -6.25 56.29 -2.19
CA LEU A 4 -7.04 55.17 -2.67
C LEU A 4 -6.11 53.98 -2.91
N SER A 5 -6.28 53.01 -2.02
CA SER A 5 -6.09 51.57 -2.21
C SER A 5 -4.68 51.06 -2.51
N ASP A 6 -3.87 50.98 -1.45
CA ASP A 6 -2.79 50.00 -1.32
C ASP A 6 -3.29 48.67 -0.68
N ASP A 7 -4.57 48.33 -0.83
CA ASP A 7 -5.18 47.14 -0.20
C ASP A 7 -5.44 45.96 -1.17
N ASP A 8 -5.18 46.13 -2.47
CA ASP A 8 -5.28 45.03 -3.46
C ASP A 8 -3.96 44.26 -3.65
N GLU A 9 -2.89 44.62 -2.93
CA GLU A 9 -1.61 43.89 -2.93
C GLU A 9 -1.46 42.99 -1.71
N TYR A 10 -2.54 42.33 -1.24
CA TYR A 10 -2.40 41.33 -0.16
C TYR A 10 -3.17 40.03 -0.32
N MET A 11 -3.81 39.75 -1.47
CA MET A 11 -4.61 38.51 -1.59
C MET A 11 -4.11 37.48 -2.60
N CYS A 12 -2.96 37.68 -3.26
CA CYS A 12 -2.31 36.62 -4.06
C CYS A 12 -1.31 35.79 -3.24
N ARG A 13 -1.63 35.54 -1.96
CA ARG A 13 -1.02 34.45 -1.19
C ARG A 13 -2.12 33.47 -0.82
N GLU A 14 -2.71 32.87 -1.85
CA GLU A 14 -3.52 31.67 -1.68
C GLU A 14 -2.74 30.68 -0.80
N PRO A 15 -3.41 30.04 0.18
CA PRO A 15 -2.76 29.15 1.12
C PRO A 15 -2.23 27.94 0.36
N GLN A 16 -0.97 28.00 -0.06
CA GLN A 16 -0.25 26.92 -0.74
C GLN A 16 -0.31 25.60 0.07
N ILE A 17 -0.59 25.68 1.38
CA ILE A 17 -0.82 24.56 2.28
C ILE A 17 -1.99 23.67 1.82
N SER A 18 -3.09 24.25 1.30
CA SER A 18 -4.24 23.48 0.79
C SER A 18 -3.90 22.69 -0.47
N SER A 19 -3.07 23.25 -1.36
CA SER A 19 -2.59 22.56 -2.56
C SER A 19 -1.57 21.47 -2.20
N LEU A 20 -0.65 21.75 -1.26
CA LEU A 20 0.33 20.75 -0.80
C LEU A 20 -0.32 19.53 -0.13
N VAL A 21 -1.42 19.70 0.61
CA VAL A 21 -2.17 18.60 1.22
C VAL A 21 -2.86 17.74 0.15
N ALA A 22 -3.40 18.35 -0.91
CA ALA A 22 -3.98 17.63 -2.03
C ALA A 22 -2.91 16.82 -2.80
N THR A 23 -1.73 17.41 -3.05
CA THR A 23 -0.65 16.74 -3.79
C THR A 23 0.17 15.76 -2.95
N ARG A 24 0.02 15.74 -1.61
CA ARG A 24 0.64 14.73 -0.73
C ARG A 24 0.13 13.32 -1.03
N GLY A 25 -1.05 13.20 -1.63
CA GLY A 25 -1.58 11.94 -2.16
C GLY A 25 -0.92 11.49 -3.48
N GLU A 26 -0.45 12.44 -4.30
CA GLU A 26 0.05 12.18 -5.66
C GLU A 26 1.58 12.10 -5.76
N ALA A 27 2.34 12.63 -4.79
CA ALA A 27 3.80 12.55 -4.75
C ALA A 27 4.35 11.15 -4.38
N ALA A 28 3.63 10.09 -4.71
CA ALA A 28 4.02 8.71 -4.44
C ALA A 28 4.88 8.13 -5.57
N ALA A 29 6.04 8.74 -5.87
CA ALA A 29 7.10 8.03 -6.59
C ALA A 29 7.47 6.70 -5.87
N GLY A 30 7.28 6.66 -4.54
CA GLY A 30 7.36 5.44 -3.72
C GLY A 30 6.20 4.46 -3.95
N GLY A 31 5.01 4.90 -4.35
CA GLY A 31 3.86 4.02 -4.56
C GLY A 31 4.06 3.05 -5.72
N ALA A 32 4.68 3.48 -6.82
CA ALA A 32 5.02 2.62 -7.96
C ALA A 32 6.18 1.65 -7.65
N ALA A 33 7.12 2.05 -6.80
CA ALA A 33 8.16 1.16 -6.31
C ALA A 33 7.58 0.08 -5.39
N VAL A 34 6.71 0.46 -4.45
CA VAL A 34 6.02 -0.46 -3.54
C VAL A 34 5.12 -1.44 -4.30
N GLN A 35 4.40 -0.99 -5.34
CA GLN A 35 3.62 -1.88 -6.20
C GLN A 35 4.49 -2.91 -6.93
N ARG A 36 5.65 -2.49 -7.47
CA ARG A 36 6.61 -3.42 -8.11
C ARG A 36 7.17 -4.44 -7.12
N VAL A 37 7.47 -4.01 -5.89
CA VAL A 37 7.89 -4.91 -4.81
C VAL A 37 6.77 -5.87 -4.45
N GLY A 38 5.52 -5.39 -4.28
CA GLY A 38 4.37 -6.23 -3.98
C GLY A 38 4.13 -7.29 -5.06
N ALA A 39 4.23 -6.93 -6.34
CA ALA A 39 4.12 -7.88 -7.44
C ALA A 39 5.25 -8.93 -7.44
N ALA A 40 6.50 -8.50 -7.19
CA ALA A 40 7.64 -9.41 -7.09
C ALA A 40 7.50 -10.38 -5.90
N VAL A 41 7.04 -9.88 -4.76
CA VAL A 41 6.78 -10.68 -3.56
C VAL A 41 5.67 -11.69 -3.81
N CYS A 42 4.56 -11.30 -4.43
CA CYS A 42 3.47 -12.24 -4.76
C CYS A 42 3.96 -13.36 -5.67
N CYS A 43 4.74 -13.03 -6.71
CA CYS A 43 5.34 -14.02 -7.58
C CYS A 43 6.30 -14.97 -6.84
N ALA A 44 7.04 -14.48 -5.83
CA ALA A 44 7.87 -15.33 -4.98
C ALA A 44 7.03 -16.24 -4.06
N VAL A 45 5.93 -15.72 -3.51
CA VAL A 45 4.97 -16.46 -2.68
C VAL A 45 4.31 -17.59 -3.48
N GLU A 46 3.92 -17.36 -4.74
CA GLU A 46 3.35 -18.41 -5.59
C GLU A 46 4.35 -19.56 -5.83
N ARG A 47 5.61 -19.23 -6.10
CA ARG A 47 6.68 -20.23 -6.24
C ARG A 47 6.92 -20.99 -4.94
N PHE A 48 6.90 -20.30 -3.80
CA PHE A 48 7.02 -20.93 -2.48
C PHE A 48 5.89 -21.92 -2.24
N VAL A 49 4.65 -21.55 -2.57
CA VAL A 49 3.49 -22.42 -2.39
C VAL A 49 3.57 -23.65 -3.29
N ALA A 50 4.02 -23.53 -4.55
CA ALA A 50 4.19 -24.69 -5.42
C ALA A 50 5.22 -25.70 -4.85
N VAL A 51 6.31 -25.20 -4.26
CA VAL A 51 7.28 -26.03 -3.55
C VAL A 51 6.66 -26.64 -2.29
N GLY A 52 5.89 -25.87 -1.53
CA GLY A 52 5.17 -26.34 -0.34
C GLY A 52 4.14 -27.43 -0.65
N GLU A 53 3.39 -27.30 -1.74
CA GLU A 53 2.44 -28.31 -2.23
C GLU A 53 3.18 -29.61 -2.60
N THR A 54 4.33 -29.52 -3.27
CA THR A 54 5.18 -30.68 -3.57
C THR A 54 5.70 -31.37 -2.30
N ILE A 55 6.18 -30.60 -1.32
CA ILE A 55 6.65 -31.13 -0.03
C ILE A 55 5.49 -31.78 0.75
N ALA A 56 4.30 -31.19 0.68
CA ALA A 56 3.08 -31.70 1.29
C ALA A 56 2.61 -33.00 0.66
N ASP A 57 2.78 -33.19 -0.64
CA ASP A 57 2.45 -34.44 -1.33
C ASP A 57 3.40 -35.57 -0.91
N ASP A 58 4.70 -35.28 -0.83
CA ASP A 58 5.73 -36.23 -0.40
C ASP A 58 5.64 -36.59 1.10
N ASN A 59 5.08 -35.71 1.93
CA ASN A 59 5.04 -35.89 3.39
C ASN A 59 3.60 -35.78 3.95
N PRO A 60 2.85 -36.90 4.01
CA PRO A 60 1.46 -36.93 4.49
C PRO A 60 1.25 -36.32 5.87
N ASP A 61 2.22 -36.49 6.76
CA ASP A 61 2.13 -36.06 8.16
C ASP A 61 2.23 -34.54 8.31
N VAL A 62 2.87 -33.87 7.34
CA VAL A 62 3.09 -32.42 7.34
C VAL A 62 2.12 -31.70 6.38
N ARG A 63 1.45 -32.45 5.49
CA ARG A 63 0.55 -31.94 4.46
C ARG A 63 -0.47 -30.94 4.97
N HIS A 64 -1.16 -31.27 6.07
CA HIS A 64 -2.20 -30.41 6.62
C HIS A 64 -1.63 -29.04 7.05
N SER A 65 -0.51 -29.05 7.79
CA SER A 65 0.16 -27.83 8.25
C SER A 65 0.74 -27.02 7.09
N MET A 66 1.31 -27.69 6.08
CA MET A 66 1.88 -27.04 4.91
C MET A 66 0.81 -26.36 4.05
N VAL A 67 -0.33 -27.01 3.84
CA VAL A 67 -1.47 -26.43 3.10
C VAL A 67 -2.04 -25.20 3.81
N LEU A 68 -2.14 -25.23 5.14
CA LEU A 68 -2.55 -24.07 5.93
C LEU A 68 -1.56 -22.92 5.78
N ALA A 69 -0.26 -23.19 5.96
CA ALA A 69 0.79 -22.19 5.80
C ALA A 69 0.81 -21.58 4.39
N CYS A 70 0.59 -22.39 3.35
CA CYS A 70 0.51 -21.92 1.96
C CYS A 70 -0.71 -21.02 1.71
N LYS A 71 -1.87 -21.35 2.30
CA LYS A 71 -3.07 -20.49 2.22
C LYS A 71 -2.84 -19.14 2.89
N GLU A 72 -2.25 -19.15 4.08
CA GLU A 72 -1.90 -17.92 4.80
C GLU A 72 -0.85 -17.09 4.04
N ALA A 73 0.16 -17.73 3.45
CA ALA A 73 1.17 -17.07 2.63
C ALA A 73 0.55 -16.34 1.43
N ARG A 74 -0.39 -16.97 0.71
CA ARG A 74 -1.13 -16.29 -0.39
C ARG A 74 -1.94 -15.10 0.11
N ALA A 75 -2.65 -15.26 1.23
CA ALA A 75 -3.43 -14.17 1.82
C ALA A 75 -2.53 -12.99 2.20
N ALA A 76 -1.39 -13.26 2.86
CA ALA A 76 -0.40 -12.25 3.21
C ALA A 76 0.21 -11.57 1.97
N GLY A 77 0.54 -12.33 0.92
CA GLY A 77 1.04 -11.79 -0.35
C GLY A 77 0.07 -10.80 -1.00
N ASN A 78 -1.22 -11.13 -1.02
CA ASN A 78 -2.27 -10.24 -1.54
C ASN A 78 -2.44 -8.97 -0.69
N LEU A 79 -2.29 -9.08 0.63
CA LEU A 79 -2.32 -7.94 1.55
C LEU A 79 -1.12 -7.01 1.38
N ILE A 80 0.04 -7.53 0.98
CA ILE A 80 1.24 -6.72 0.69
C ILE A 80 1.06 -5.92 -0.62
N ILE A 81 0.37 -6.48 -1.61
CA ILE A 81 0.06 -5.79 -2.88
C ILE A 81 -0.97 -4.67 -2.66
N LEU A 82 -2.03 -4.95 -1.89
CA LEU A 82 -2.98 -3.91 -1.47
C LEU A 82 -2.31 -3.02 -0.43
N ASN A 83 -1.54 -2.04 -0.91
CA ASN A 83 -0.94 -1.01 -0.09
C ASN A 83 -1.97 -0.51 0.92
N LYS A 84 -1.74 -0.80 2.20
CA LYS A 84 -2.65 -0.61 3.34
C LYS A 84 -2.85 0.87 3.68
N SER A 85 -2.84 1.76 2.69
CA SER A 85 -3.15 3.20 2.79
C SER A 85 -4.58 3.46 3.29
N SER A 86 -5.39 2.42 3.52
CA SER A 86 -6.76 2.50 4.01
C SER A 86 -7.08 1.52 5.15
N LEU A 87 -6.14 1.19 6.05
CA LEU A 87 -6.59 0.94 7.43
C LEU A 87 -7.12 2.26 7.97
N SER A 88 -8.39 2.52 7.67
CA SER A 88 -9.22 3.34 8.51
C SER A 88 -9.04 2.87 9.95
N ASN A 89 -8.94 3.84 10.85
CA ASN A 89 -9.14 3.67 12.28
C ASN A 89 -10.59 3.23 12.57
N SER A 90 -11.09 2.15 11.95
CA SER A 90 -12.48 1.69 12.09
C SER A 90 -12.61 0.24 12.57
N ASP A 91 -11.51 -0.43 12.93
CA ASP A 91 -11.54 -1.71 13.69
C ASP A 91 -11.46 -1.48 15.21
N LEU A 92 -11.80 -0.26 15.67
CA LEU A 92 -11.93 0.06 17.10
C LEU A 92 -13.25 0.79 17.38
N THR A 93 -14.37 0.10 17.25
CA THR A 93 -15.65 0.47 17.89
C THR A 93 -16.44 -0.79 18.17
#